data_AF-A0A2R6HXC5-F1
#
_entry.id   AF-A0A2R6HXC5-F1
#
_cell.length_a   1.000
_cell.length_b   1.000
_cell.length_c   1.000
_cell.angle_alpha   90.00
_cell.angle_beta   90.00
_cell.angle_gamma   90.00
#
_symmetry.space_group_name_H-M   'P 1'
#
loop_
_entity.id
_entity.type
_entity.pdbx_description
1 polymer ?
#
loop_
_entity_poly.entity_id
_entity_poly.type
_entity_poly.pdbx_seq_one_letter_code
_entity_poly.pdbx_strand_id
1 'polypeptide(L)'
;MVKLLEYADYSNSKLGHYVDDPAAFQRCVAANETYLDRLDAASLTVGWPPPSATDLRWWADAAESVVRRFAPEQTVASLRTVRRLTYDGDYERLRAAAVARVELDERERERLRNGAVTADLDAAREARDLLSSALEDYPPLEDR
;
A
#
# COMPACT_ATOMS: atom_id res chain seq x y z
N MET A 1 -20.78 -8.76 3.37
CA MET A 1 -21.45 -7.79 2.47
C MET A 1 -22.68 -8.35 1.77
N VAL A 2 -22.68 -9.64 1.39
CA VAL A 2 -23.82 -10.33 0.75
C VAL A 2 -25.16 -10.14 1.49
N LYS A 3 -25.18 -10.18 2.83
CA LYS A 3 -26.43 -10.06 3.60
C LYS A 3 -27.16 -8.72 3.46
N LEU A 4 -26.45 -7.61 3.29
CA LEU A 4 -27.09 -6.29 3.23
C LEU A 4 -27.81 -6.08 1.89
N LEU A 5 -27.16 -6.49 0.80
CA LEU A 5 -27.74 -6.46 -0.55
C LEU A 5 -28.84 -7.51 -0.70
N GLU A 6 -28.69 -8.70 -0.10
CA GLU A 6 -29.75 -9.70 -0.05
C GLU A 6 -31.02 -9.17 0.62
N TYR A 7 -30.88 -8.37 1.68
CA TYR A 7 -32.03 -7.73 2.35
C TYR A 7 -32.64 -6.60 1.52
N ALA A 8 -31.90 -5.98 0.59
CA ALA A 8 -32.46 -4.96 -0.29
C ALA A 8 -33.56 -5.52 -1.20
N ASP A 9 -33.43 -6.78 -1.60
CA ASP A 9 -34.42 -7.51 -2.42
C ASP A 9 -35.65 -7.96 -1.63
N TYR A 10 -35.64 -7.83 -0.30
CA TYR A 10 -36.75 -8.28 0.54
C TYR A 10 -37.91 -7.28 0.52
N SER A 11 -39.13 -7.80 0.62
CA SER A 11 -40.31 -6.96 0.79
C SER A 11 -40.30 -6.27 2.16
N ASN A 12 -41.00 -5.14 2.27
CA ASN A 12 -41.08 -4.35 3.49
C ASN A 12 -41.58 -5.17 4.70
N SER A 13 -42.56 -6.06 4.47
CA SER A 13 -43.08 -7.01 5.48
C SER A 13 -42.01 -8.03 5.93
N LYS A 14 -41.20 -8.55 5.00
CA LYS A 14 -40.11 -9.48 5.32
C LYS A 14 -38.97 -8.78 6.05
N LEU A 15 -38.64 -7.54 5.67
CA LEU A 15 -37.63 -6.71 6.33
C LEU A 15 -37.98 -6.36 7.78
N GLY A 16 -39.26 -6.26 8.13
CA GLY A 16 -39.70 -6.01 9.51
C GLY A 16 -39.27 -7.07 10.53
N HIS A 17 -38.77 -8.22 10.08
CA HIS A 17 -38.18 -9.25 10.94
C HIS A 17 -36.67 -9.07 11.17
N TYR A 18 -36.01 -8.20 10.41
CA TYR A 18 -34.54 -8.05 10.39
C TYR A 18 -34.07 -6.65 10.75
N VAL A 19 -34.88 -5.62 10.48
CA VAL A 19 -34.53 -4.22 10.71
C VAL A 19 -35.68 -3.46 11.36
N ASP A 20 -35.34 -2.49 12.19
CA ASP A 20 -36.30 -1.71 12.97
C ASP A 20 -37.17 -0.78 12.09
N ASP A 21 -36.60 -0.26 10.99
CA ASP A 21 -37.31 0.56 10.01
C ASP A 21 -37.04 0.06 8.57
N PRO A 22 -37.89 -0.84 8.07
CA PRO A 22 -37.81 -1.37 6.71
C PRO A 22 -37.87 -0.30 5.61
N ALA A 23 -38.64 0.77 5.81
CA ALA A 23 -38.83 1.82 4.83
C ALA A 23 -37.60 2.75 4.74
N ALA A 24 -36.99 3.09 5.89
CA ALA A 24 -35.70 3.79 5.91
C ALA A 24 -34.59 2.93 5.32
N PHE A 25 -34.54 1.64 5.67
CA PHE A 25 -33.56 0.70 5.13
C PHE A 25 -33.60 0.65 3.60
N GLN A 26 -34.78 0.41 3.00
CA GLN A 26 -34.91 0.37 1.53
C GLN A 26 -34.47 1.69 0.89
N ARG A 27 -34.85 2.82 1.47
CA ARG A 27 -34.49 4.15 0.94
C ARG A 27 -32.99 4.40 0.95
N CYS A 28 -32.30 3.97 2.01
CA CYS A 28 -30.86 4.12 2.14
C CYS A 28 -30.07 3.11 1.28
N VAL A 29 -30.48 1.85 1.25
CA VAL A 29 -29.73 0.80 0.55
C VAL A 29 -29.95 0.84 -0.95
N ALA A 30 -31.20 0.99 -1.43
CA ALA A 30 -31.49 1.05 -2.86
C ALA A 30 -30.83 2.26 -3.54
N ALA A 31 -30.70 3.40 -2.83
CA ALA A 31 -30.01 4.57 -3.35
C ALA A 31 -28.47 4.40 -3.45
N ASN A 32 -27.90 3.40 -2.78
CA ASN A 32 -26.45 3.19 -2.69
C ASN A 32 -26.02 1.79 -3.16
N GLU A 33 -26.88 1.05 -3.85
CA GLU A 33 -26.66 -0.37 -4.17
C GLU A 33 -25.35 -0.61 -4.93
N THR A 34 -25.11 0.13 -6.02
CA THR A 34 -23.86 0.05 -6.79
C THR A 34 -22.62 0.35 -5.96
N TYR A 35 -22.73 1.29 -5.01
CA TYR A 35 -21.62 1.62 -4.11
C TYR A 35 -21.37 0.48 -3.13
N LEU A 36 -22.42 -0.04 -2.51
CA LEU A 36 -22.38 -1.13 -1.53
C LEU A 36 -21.93 -2.45 -2.13
N ASP A 37 -22.23 -2.71 -3.41
CA ASP A 37 -21.77 -3.90 -4.15
C ASP A 37 -20.26 -3.88 -4.39
N ARG A 38 -19.69 -2.71 -4.67
CA ARG A 38 -18.25 -2.54 -4.90
C ARG A 38 -17.44 -2.29 -3.64
N LEU A 39 -18.10 -2.05 -2.52
CA LEU A 39 -17.42 -1.75 -1.27
C LEU A 39 -16.60 -2.97 -0.86
N ASP A 40 -15.34 -2.81 -0.46
CA ASP A 40 -14.59 -3.93 0.08
C ASP A 40 -13.63 -3.46 1.16
N ALA A 41 -12.95 -4.42 1.78
CA ALA A 41 -11.95 -4.13 2.79
C ALA A 41 -10.58 -3.84 2.19
N ALA A 42 -10.38 -3.87 0.87
CA ALA A 42 -9.05 -3.79 0.25
C ALA A 42 -8.34 -2.49 0.62
N SER A 43 -9.08 -1.37 0.67
CA SER A 43 -8.56 -0.06 1.10
C SER A 43 -8.13 -0.01 2.58
N LEU A 44 -8.60 -0.97 3.38
CA LEU A 44 -8.24 -1.15 4.79
C LEU A 44 -7.22 -2.29 5.00
N THR A 45 -6.54 -2.72 3.94
CA THR A 45 -5.43 -3.68 4.03
C THR A 45 -4.09 -3.02 3.75
N VAL A 46 -3.05 -3.53 4.41
CA VAL A 46 -1.65 -3.19 4.13
C VAL A 46 -1.06 -4.33 3.29
N GLY A 47 -0.58 -4.00 2.10
CA GLY A 47 0.05 -4.97 1.19
C GLY A 47 1.41 -5.47 1.68
N TRP A 48 1.90 -6.53 1.03
CA TRP A 48 3.26 -7.02 1.19
C TRP A 48 4.01 -6.95 -0.16
N PRO A 49 5.24 -6.41 -0.22
CA PRO A 49 5.97 -5.73 0.86
C PRO A 49 5.25 -4.49 1.38
N PRO A 50 5.48 -4.09 2.65
CA PRO A 50 4.79 -2.95 3.22
C PRO A 50 5.23 -1.63 2.53
N PRO A 51 4.33 -0.63 2.47
CA PRO A 51 4.64 0.67 1.89
C PRO A 51 5.68 1.43 2.73
N SER A 52 6.16 2.57 2.23
CA SER A 52 7.12 3.40 2.98
C SER A 52 6.56 3.82 4.35
N ALA A 53 7.42 4.19 5.30
CA ALA A 53 6.98 4.65 6.61
C ALA A 53 6.03 5.85 6.50
N THR A 54 6.34 6.77 5.58
CA THR A 54 5.53 7.95 5.30
C THR A 54 4.14 7.56 4.77
N ASP A 55 4.09 6.69 3.76
CA ASP A 55 2.82 6.28 3.16
C ASP A 55 1.98 5.46 4.14
N LEU A 56 2.61 4.54 4.89
CA LEU A 56 1.91 3.73 5.89
C LEU A 56 1.33 4.59 7.02
N ARG A 57 2.04 5.66 7.39
CA ARG A 57 1.57 6.60 8.40
C ARG A 57 0.34 7.38 7.92
N TRP A 58 0.41 7.92 6.71
CA TRP A 58 -0.72 8.60 6.09
C TRP A 58 -1.94 7.69 5.95
N TRP A 59 -1.70 6.46 5.48
CA TRP A 59 -2.73 5.45 5.37
C TRP A 59 -3.35 5.11 6.74
N ALA A 60 -2.53 4.91 7.77
CA ALA A 60 -3.03 4.58 9.11
C ALA A 60 -3.87 5.72 9.71
N ASP A 61 -3.46 6.98 9.53
CA ASP A 61 -4.22 8.16 9.96
C ASP A 61 -5.57 8.27 9.24
N ALA A 62 -5.59 8.03 7.93
CA ALA A 62 -6.82 8.01 7.14
C ALA A 62 -7.76 6.87 7.54
N ALA A 63 -7.21 5.66 7.72
CA ALA A 63 -7.96 4.49 8.15
C ALA A 63 -8.57 4.68 9.54
N GLU A 64 -7.82 5.23 10.50
CA GLU A 64 -8.32 5.49 11.86
C GLU A 64 -9.52 6.44 11.86
N SER A 65 -9.48 7.52 11.04
CA SER A 65 -10.56 8.50 10.92
C SER A 65 -11.91 7.89 10.49
N VAL A 66 -11.85 6.84 9.67
CA VAL A 66 -13.01 6.10 9.17
C VAL A 66 -13.43 5.02 10.16
N VAL A 67 -12.48 4.17 10.56
CA VAL A 67 -12.70 2.98 11.40
C VAL A 67 -13.21 3.34 12.79
N ARG A 68 -12.76 4.46 13.39
CA ARG A 68 -13.24 4.90 14.71
C ARG A 68 -14.75 5.15 14.80
N ARG A 69 -15.43 5.31 13.66
CA ARG A 69 -16.87 5.61 13.60
C ARG A 69 -17.74 4.37 13.82
N PHE A 70 -17.21 3.18 13.57
CA PHE A 70 -18.02 1.95 13.57
C PHE A 70 -17.33 0.72 14.17
N ALA A 71 -15.99 0.71 14.29
CA ALA A 71 -15.26 -0.44 14.82
C ALA A 71 -14.97 -0.29 16.33
N PRO A 72 -14.77 -1.40 17.05
CA PRO A 72 -14.39 -1.36 18.45
C PRO A 72 -13.02 -0.70 18.66
N GLU A 73 -12.79 -0.15 19.86
CA GLU A 73 -11.54 0.54 20.21
C GLU A 73 -10.30 -0.34 20.00
N GLN A 74 -10.41 -1.66 20.18
CA GLN A 74 -9.29 -2.59 19.92
C GLN A 74 -8.81 -2.55 18.46
N THR A 75 -9.71 -2.34 17.50
CA THR A 75 -9.36 -2.23 16.07
C THR A 75 -8.61 -0.93 15.81
N VAL A 76 -9.08 0.16 16.42
CA VAL A 76 -8.42 1.47 16.35
C VAL A 76 -7.03 1.42 17.01
N ALA A 77 -6.89 0.73 18.14
CA ALA A 77 -5.63 0.51 18.82
C ALA A 77 -4.61 -0.26 17.96
N SER A 78 -5.08 -1.22 17.14
CA SER A 78 -4.23 -1.91 16.15
C SER A 78 -3.69 -0.95 15.09
N LEU A 79 -4.52 -0.06 14.54
CA LEU A 79 -4.07 0.96 13.58
C LEU A 79 -3.03 1.91 14.20
N ARG A 80 -3.24 2.35 15.45
CA ARG A 80 -2.24 3.13 16.19
C ARG A 80 -0.93 2.38 16.37
N THR A 81 -0.98 1.06 16.55
CA THR A 81 0.21 0.21 16.64
C THR A 81 0.97 0.17 15.32
N VAL A 82 0.27 -0.07 14.20
CA VAL A 82 0.85 0.00 12.85
C VAL A 82 1.50 1.35 12.61
N ARG A 83 0.79 2.43 12.94
CA ARG A 83 1.30 3.79 12.83
C ARG A 83 2.57 4.00 13.66
N ARG A 84 2.61 3.52 14.91
CA ARG A 84 3.81 3.63 15.77
C ARG A 84 5.03 2.92 15.18
N LEU A 85 4.86 1.77 14.52
CA LEU A 85 5.97 1.08 13.86
C LEU A 85 6.66 1.95 12.82
N THR A 86 5.92 2.85 12.13
CA THR A 86 6.51 3.79 11.15
C THR A 86 7.43 4.85 11.75
N TYR A 87 7.44 5.01 13.08
CA TYR A 87 8.36 5.90 13.79
C TYR A 87 9.59 5.16 14.30
N ASP A 88 9.59 3.83 14.25
CA ASP A 88 10.76 3.04 14.61
C ASP A 88 11.84 3.21 13.53
N GLY A 89 13.06 3.54 13.95
CA GLY A 89 14.20 3.67 13.04
C GLY A 89 14.51 2.37 12.29
N ASP A 90 14.07 1.23 12.82
CA ASP A 90 14.26 -0.07 12.20
C ASP A 90 13.28 -0.37 11.08
N TYR A 91 12.17 0.37 10.97
CA TYR A 91 11.11 0.08 10.01
C TYR A 91 11.61 0.07 8.57
N GLU A 92 12.30 1.13 8.12
CA GLU A 92 12.77 1.22 6.73
C GLU A 92 13.83 0.15 6.43
N ARG A 93 14.66 -0.22 7.41
CA ARG A 93 15.61 -1.32 7.27
C ARG A 93 14.90 -2.66 7.07
N LEU A 94 13.89 -2.96 7.89
CA LEU A 94 13.10 -4.19 7.79
C LEU A 94 12.28 -4.22 6.49
N ARG A 95 11.72 -3.08 6.09
CA ARG A 95 11.03 -2.92 4.80
C ARG A 95 11.97 -3.19 3.64
N ALA A 96 13.18 -2.62 3.64
CA ALA A 96 14.16 -2.87 2.58
C ALA A 96 14.47 -4.38 2.45
N ALA A 97 14.60 -5.09 3.58
CA ALA A 97 14.77 -6.55 3.57
C ALA A 97 13.54 -7.29 3.02
N ALA A 98 12.32 -6.83 3.35
CA ALA A 98 11.08 -7.39 2.83
C ALA A 98 10.96 -7.20 1.31
N VAL A 99 11.26 -6.00 0.81
CA VAL A 99 11.29 -5.69 -0.63
C VAL A 99 12.33 -6.55 -1.33
N ALA A 100 13.56 -6.60 -0.82
CA ALA A 100 14.63 -7.41 -1.41
C ALA A 100 14.28 -8.91 -1.47
N ARG A 101 13.53 -9.44 -0.50
CA ARG A 101 13.07 -10.83 -0.52
C ARG A 101 12.05 -11.14 -1.62
N VAL A 102 11.22 -10.17 -1.98
CA VAL A 102 10.18 -10.34 -3.01
C VAL A 102 10.74 -10.04 -4.40
N GLU A 103 11.55 -9.00 -4.53
CA GLU A 103 12.05 -8.51 -5.81
C GLU A 103 13.29 -9.27 -6.31
N LEU A 104 14.15 -9.78 -5.41
CA LEU A 104 15.40 -10.41 -5.82
C LEU A 104 15.29 -11.92 -5.96
N ASP A 105 15.68 -12.43 -7.13
CA ASP A 105 15.88 -13.86 -7.36
C ASP A 105 17.11 -14.40 -6.59
N GLU A 106 17.32 -15.73 -6.59
CA GLU A 106 18.47 -16.32 -5.88
C GLU A 106 19.82 -15.86 -6.45
N ARG A 107 19.91 -15.70 -7.77
CA ARG A 107 21.14 -15.31 -8.45
C ARG A 107 21.48 -13.86 -8.13
N GLU A 108 20.49 -12.97 -8.11
CA GLU A 108 20.63 -11.57 -7.75
C GLU A 108 21.03 -11.43 -6.27
N ARG A 109 20.42 -12.23 -5.38
CA ARG A 109 20.84 -12.29 -3.97
C ARG A 109 22.27 -12.78 -3.82
N GLU A 110 22.69 -13.78 -4.59
CA GLU A 110 24.06 -14.26 -4.57
C GLU A 110 25.05 -13.23 -5.11
N ARG A 111 24.71 -12.54 -6.21
CA ARG A 111 25.51 -11.42 -6.75
C ARG A 111 25.63 -10.25 -5.78
N LEU A 112 24.60 -10.00 -4.98
CA LEU A 112 24.64 -8.98 -3.95
C LEU A 112 25.52 -9.43 -2.76
N ARG A 113 25.40 -10.70 -2.34
CA ARG A 113 26.23 -11.28 -1.25
C ARG A 113 27.71 -11.32 -1.61
N ASN A 114 28.05 -11.70 -2.83
CA ASN A 114 29.45 -11.84 -3.27
C ASN A 114 30.06 -10.51 -3.78
N GLY A 115 29.32 -9.40 -3.70
CA GLY A 115 29.81 -8.07 -4.07
C GLY A 115 29.88 -7.79 -5.57
N ALA A 116 29.43 -8.72 -6.44
CA ALA A 116 29.46 -8.53 -7.89
C ALA A 116 28.67 -7.29 -8.33
N VAL A 117 27.52 -7.01 -7.70
CA VAL A 117 26.73 -5.80 -8.03
C VAL A 117 27.49 -4.51 -7.74
N THR A 118 28.25 -4.47 -6.64
CA THR A 118 29.09 -3.31 -6.30
C THR A 118 30.23 -3.14 -7.30
N ALA A 119 30.91 -4.23 -7.65
CA ALA A 119 31.97 -4.21 -8.64
C ALA A 119 31.46 -3.74 -10.01
N ASP A 120 30.29 -4.23 -10.44
CA ASP A 120 29.67 -3.81 -11.70
C ASP A 120 29.27 -2.32 -11.68
N LEU A 121 28.75 -1.83 -10.54
CA LEU A 121 28.39 -0.42 -10.37
C LEU A 121 29.62 0.50 -10.42
N ASP A 122 30.70 0.11 -9.74
CA ASP A 122 31.94 0.90 -9.72
C ASP A 122 32.59 0.92 -11.10
N ALA A 123 32.66 -0.22 -11.79
CA ALA A 123 33.13 -0.28 -13.18
C ALA A 123 32.29 0.59 -14.13
N ALA A 124 30.96 0.60 -13.97
CA ALA A 124 30.08 1.45 -14.78
C ALA A 124 30.28 2.95 -14.49
N ARG A 125 30.56 3.33 -13.23
CA ARG A 125 30.88 4.71 -12.85
C ARG A 125 32.22 5.14 -13.43
N GLU A 126 33.25 4.30 -13.32
CA GLU A 126 34.56 4.57 -13.93
C GLU A 126 34.44 4.75 -15.45
N ALA A 127 33.69 3.88 -16.12
CA ALA A 127 33.47 3.98 -17.56
C ALA A 127 32.72 5.26 -17.93
N ARG A 128 31.70 5.65 -17.16
CA ARG A 128 30.98 6.92 -17.35
C ARG A 128 31.93 8.10 -17.17
N ASP A 129 32.72 8.12 -16.11
CA ASP A 129 33.62 9.23 -15.80
C ASP A 129 34.69 9.39 -16.88
N LEU A 130 35.24 8.27 -17.39
CA LEU A 130 36.15 8.28 -18.53
C LEU A 130 35.52 8.89 -19.79
N LEU A 131 34.28 8.48 -20.12
CA LEU A 131 33.56 9.01 -21.28
C LEU A 131 33.24 10.49 -21.12
N SER A 132 32.84 10.91 -19.92
CA SER A 132 32.61 12.32 -19.60
C SER A 132 33.87 13.15 -19.78
N SER A 133 35.02 12.72 -19.23
CA SER A 133 36.30 13.41 -19.44
C SER A 133 36.71 13.45 -20.92
N ALA A 134 36.53 12.35 -21.66
CA ALA A 134 36.83 12.34 -23.09
C ALA A 134 35.96 13.32 -23.89
N LEU A 135 34.69 13.48 -23.53
CA LEU A 135 33.80 14.46 -24.16
C LEU A 135 34.16 15.90 -23.80
N GLU A 136 34.65 16.15 -22.59
CA GLU A 136 35.17 17.46 -22.18
C GLU A 136 36.45 17.82 -22.94
N ASP A 137 37.39 16.87 -23.08
CA ASP A 137 38.65 17.06 -23.79
C ASP A 137 38.47 17.16 -25.31
N TYR A 138 37.47 16.45 -25.86
CA TYR A 138 37.14 16.40 -27.27
C TYR A 138 35.68 16.77 -27.48
N PRO A 139 35.31 18.07 -27.37
CA PRO A 139 33.94 18.50 -27.53
C PRO A 139 33.41 18.12 -28.92
N PRO A 140 32.11 17.81 -29.04
CA PRO A 140 31.50 17.44 -30.30
C PRO A 140 31.79 18.49 -31.39
N LEU A 141 31.88 18.06 -32.64
CA LEU A 141 32.20 18.92 -33.77
C LEU A 141 31.20 20.08 -33.98
N GLU A 142 30.00 19.97 -33.43
CA GLU A 142 28.96 21.00 -33.48
C GLU A 142 29.16 22.13 -32.46
N ASP A 143 30.01 21.91 -31.44
CA ASP A 143 30.32 22.87 -30.35
C ASP A 143 31.71 23.52 -30.48
N ARG A 144 32.39 23.37 -31.63
CA ARG A 144 33.72 23.96 -31.93
C ARG A 144 33.66 25.26 -32.72
#